data_AF-A0A9W9ZZ11-F1
#
_entry.id   AF-A0A9W9ZZ11-F1
#
_cell.length_a   1.000
_cell.length_b   1.000
_cell.length_c   1.000
_cell.angle_alpha   90.00
_cell.angle_beta   90.00
_cell.angle_gamma   90.00
#
_symmetry.space_group_name_H-M   'P 1'
#
loop_
_entity.id
_entity.type
_entity.pdbx_description
1 polymer ?
#
loop_
_entity_poly.entity_id
_entity_poly.type
_entity_poly.pdbx_seq_one_letter_code
_entity_poly.pdbx_strand_id
1 'polypeptide(L)'
;MDVHIFYKMFWQVVLLAVFGLAVATALSGVMAKMVFVDYHWTWFEALLFGSIVSATDPVAVVALLNDLGTSKQLSTIIEGESLLNDGMAIVLYKIFFNLAFSSMTATEIGLYFPRVALGGFFFGLVAGRVTVFWLQHVFNDALVEITITLASTYLTFYIGEEVLGISGVIAVVMLGIEINSLKTSISPEVEVFLHR
;
A
#
# COMPACT_ATOMS: atom_id res chain seq x y z
N MET A 1 13.21 2.63 -3.82
CA MET A 1 13.37 2.12 -2.44
C MET A 1 14.52 1.14 -2.23
N ASP A 2 15.38 1.40 -1.24
CA ASP A 2 16.40 0.48 -0.74
C ASP A 2 15.80 -0.38 0.39
N VAL A 3 15.67 -1.69 0.15
CA VAL A 3 14.96 -2.60 1.07
C VAL A 3 15.67 -2.76 2.41
N HIS A 4 17.01 -2.71 2.43
CA HIS A 4 17.75 -2.81 3.68
C HIS A 4 17.47 -1.61 4.58
N ILE A 5 17.46 -0.41 3.99
CA ILE A 5 17.10 0.82 4.70
C ILE A 5 15.62 0.78 5.11
N PHE A 6 14.73 0.32 4.23
CA PHE A 6 13.31 0.20 4.53
C PHE A 6 13.05 -0.66 5.77
N TYR A 7 13.64 -1.86 5.88
CA TYR A 7 13.48 -2.70 7.08
C TYR A 7 14.02 -2.04 8.35
N LYS A 8 15.11 -1.28 8.24
CA LYS A 8 15.65 -0.50 9.37
C LYS A 8 14.70 0.62 9.81
N MET A 9 13.91 1.15 8.88
CA MET A 9 12.98 2.26 9.09
C MET A 9 11.49 1.83 9.16
N PHE A 10 11.24 0.52 9.19
CA PHE A 10 9.91 -0.05 9.02
C PHE A 10 8.91 0.49 10.05
N TRP A 11 9.31 0.61 11.31
CA TRP A 11 8.43 1.10 12.36
C TRP A 11 8.09 2.59 12.21
N GLN A 12 9.03 3.41 11.73
CA GLN A 12 8.79 4.81 11.43
C GLN A 12 7.79 4.96 10.28
N VAL A 13 7.99 4.15 9.23
CA VAL A 13 7.10 4.12 8.05
C VAL A 13 5.70 3.68 8.46
N VAL A 14 5.55 2.57 9.19
CA VAL A 14 4.25 2.06 9.66
C VAL A 14 3.56 3.05 10.59
N LEU A 15 4.30 3.68 11.51
CA LEU A 15 3.72 4.68 12.40
C LEU A 15 3.15 5.85 11.61
N LEU A 16 3.90 6.38 10.64
CA LEU A 16 3.42 7.52 9.84
C LEU A 16 2.26 7.11 8.93
N ALA A 17 2.37 5.98 8.23
CA ALA A 17 1.35 5.50 7.29
C ALA A 17 0.04 5.08 7.96
N VAL A 18 0.09 4.54 9.19
CA VAL A 18 -1.13 4.10 9.90
C VAL A 18 -1.68 5.21 10.79
N PHE A 19 -0.85 5.75 11.69
CA PHE A 19 -1.32 6.76 12.64
C PHE A 19 -1.48 8.12 11.99
N GLY A 20 -0.51 8.54 11.15
CA GLY A 20 -0.58 9.80 10.42
C GLY A 20 -1.82 9.85 9.50
N LEU A 21 -2.06 8.78 8.73
CA LEU A 21 -3.26 8.67 7.90
C LEU A 21 -4.55 8.67 8.73
N ALA A 22 -4.60 7.97 9.87
CA ALA A 22 -5.78 7.95 10.71
C ALA A 22 -6.11 9.35 11.26
N VAL A 23 -5.09 10.10 11.67
CA VAL A 23 -5.24 11.50 12.08
C VAL A 23 -5.68 12.37 10.91
N ALA A 24 -5.06 12.25 9.74
CA ALA A 24 -5.43 12.99 8.53
C ALA A 24 -6.89 12.71 8.12
N THR A 25 -7.31 11.45 8.18
CA THR A 25 -8.68 11.01 7.88
C THR A 25 -9.68 11.62 8.86
N ALA A 26 -9.36 11.60 10.16
CA ALA A 26 -10.20 12.17 11.19
C ALA A 26 -10.34 13.70 11.03
N LEU A 27 -9.23 14.41 10.83
CA LEU A 27 -9.23 15.86 10.65
C LEU A 27 -9.97 16.27 9.38
N SER A 28 -9.68 15.61 8.26
CA SER A 28 -10.37 15.84 6.97
C SER A 28 -11.86 15.54 7.07
N GLY A 29 -12.26 14.47 7.77
CA GLY A 29 -13.66 14.12 7.97
C GLY A 29 -14.40 15.11 8.87
N VAL A 30 -13.77 15.57 9.96
CA VAL A 30 -14.33 16.63 10.82
C VAL A 30 -14.50 17.93 10.02
N MET A 31 -13.49 18.32 9.26
CA MET A 31 -13.56 19.51 8.41
C MET A 31 -14.68 19.37 7.36
N ALA A 32 -14.77 18.23 6.69
CA ALA A 32 -15.82 17.97 5.72
C ALA A 32 -17.22 18.05 6.34
N LYS A 33 -17.41 17.50 7.54
CA LYS A 33 -18.68 17.58 8.28
C LYS A 33 -19.06 19.02 8.64
N MET A 34 -18.08 19.87 8.92
CA MET A 34 -18.30 21.28 9.26
C MET A 34 -18.51 22.19 8.04
N VAL A 35 -17.91 21.85 6.90
CA VAL A 35 -18.01 22.67 5.68
C VAL A 35 -19.23 22.27 4.84
N PHE A 36 -19.49 20.98 4.66
CA PHE A 36 -20.57 20.45 3.82
C PHE A 36 -21.86 20.18 4.62
N VAL A 37 -22.28 21.14 5.45
CA VAL A 37 -23.43 20.99 6.36
C VAL A 37 -24.73 20.72 5.61
N ASP A 38 -24.90 21.35 4.44
CA ASP A 38 -26.11 21.25 3.61
C ASP A 38 -26.36 19.83 3.06
N TYR A 39 -25.32 19.00 2.99
CA TYR A 39 -25.43 17.62 2.52
C TYR A 39 -25.86 16.64 3.61
N HIS A 40 -25.93 17.09 4.86
CA HIS A 40 -26.38 16.30 6.02
C HIS A 40 -25.65 14.95 6.20
N TRP A 41 -24.38 14.85 5.81
CA TRP A 41 -23.58 13.62 5.95
C TRP A 41 -23.53 13.10 7.38
N THR A 42 -23.70 11.80 7.56
CA THR A 42 -23.36 11.13 8.82
C THR A 42 -21.86 11.26 9.13
N TRP A 43 -21.48 10.99 10.38
CA TRP A 43 -20.05 10.96 10.74
C TRP A 43 -19.27 9.92 9.93
N PHE A 44 -19.88 8.79 9.60
CA PHE A 44 -19.24 7.75 8.80
C PHE A 44 -19.04 8.18 7.34
N GLU A 45 -20.00 8.88 6.73
CA GLU A 45 -19.83 9.44 5.38
C GLU A 45 -18.76 10.53 5.35
N ALA A 46 -18.66 11.36 6.39
CA ALA A 46 -17.62 12.37 6.47
C ALA A 46 -16.22 11.75 6.67
N LEU A 47 -16.10 10.71 7.50
CA LEU A 47 -14.84 9.97 7.68
C LEU A 47 -14.49 9.12 6.45
N LEU A 48 -15.49 8.61 5.73
CA LEU A 48 -15.32 7.98 4.42
C LEU A 48 -14.68 8.97 3.45
N PHE A 49 -15.22 10.18 3.33
CA PHE A 49 -14.59 11.26 2.55
C PHE A 49 -13.16 11.54 3.02
N GLY A 50 -12.96 11.65 4.35
CA GLY A 50 -11.65 11.83 4.95
C GLY A 50 -10.64 10.76 4.51
N SER A 51 -11.04 9.49 4.45
CA SER A 51 -10.16 8.39 4.04
C SER A 51 -9.75 8.47 2.57
N ILE A 52 -10.65 8.97 1.70
CA ILE A 52 -10.39 9.13 0.27
C ILE A 52 -9.34 10.24 0.04
N VAL A 53 -9.45 11.35 0.77
CA VAL A 53 -8.58 12.52 0.55
C VAL A 53 -7.27 12.51 1.33
N SER A 54 -7.07 11.52 2.21
CA SER A 54 -5.90 11.45 3.09
C SER A 54 -4.75 10.61 2.50
N ALA A 55 -4.98 9.85 1.43
CA ALA A 55 -3.91 9.21 0.68
C ALA A 55 -3.00 10.26 0.05
N THR A 56 -1.68 10.08 0.16
CA THR A 56 -0.66 11.04 -0.26
C THR A 56 0.23 10.44 -1.34
N ASP A 57 0.51 11.23 -2.39
CA ASP A 57 1.49 10.90 -3.42
C ASP A 57 2.68 11.88 -3.33
N PRO A 58 3.84 11.46 -2.81
CA PRO A 58 5.00 12.29 -2.62
C PRO A 58 5.95 12.24 -3.83
N VAL A 59 5.61 11.60 -4.96
CA VAL A 59 6.55 11.37 -6.07
C VAL A 59 7.24 12.67 -6.53
N ALA A 60 6.49 13.75 -6.72
CA ALA A 60 7.06 15.04 -7.11
C ALA A 60 7.96 15.65 -6.02
N VAL A 61 7.59 15.49 -4.75
CA VAL A 61 8.34 16.02 -3.60
C VAL A 61 9.63 15.23 -3.40
N VAL A 62 9.58 13.90 -3.51
CA VAL A 62 10.75 13.01 -3.40
C VAL A 62 11.75 13.31 -4.52
N ALA A 63 11.29 13.52 -5.75
CA ALA A 63 12.15 13.89 -6.87
C ALA A 63 12.90 15.20 -6.57
N LEU A 64 12.19 16.25 -6.16
CA LEU A 64 12.80 17.53 -5.79
C LEU A 64 13.77 17.40 -4.60
N LEU A 65 13.40 16.65 -3.57
CA LEU A 65 14.25 16.41 -2.40
C LEU A 65 15.54 15.67 -2.77
N ASN A 66 15.46 14.71 -3.69
CA ASN A 66 16.65 14.01 -4.20
C ASN A 66 17.57 14.97 -4.97
N ASP A 67 17.03 15.87 -5.79
CA ASP A 67 17.81 16.91 -6.49
C ASP A 67 18.52 17.86 -5.51
N LEU A 68 17.93 18.09 -4.34
CA LEU A 68 18.49 18.90 -3.26
C LEU A 68 19.48 18.15 -2.35
N GLY A 69 19.79 16.88 -2.65
CA GLY A 69 20.77 16.09 -1.90
C GLY A 69 20.22 15.45 -0.62
N THR A 70 18.94 15.10 -0.60
CA THR A 70 18.30 14.43 0.54
C THR A 70 18.93 13.07 0.85
N SER A 71 18.99 12.72 2.13
CA SER A 71 19.52 11.41 2.55
C SER A 71 18.62 10.26 2.06
N LYS A 72 19.25 9.14 1.67
CA LYS A 72 18.53 7.91 1.28
C LYS A 72 17.52 7.43 2.34
N GLN A 73 17.79 7.70 3.61
CA GLN A 73 16.89 7.37 4.72
C GLN A 73 15.59 8.17 4.63
N LEU A 74 15.68 9.49 4.43
CA LEU A 74 14.49 10.33 4.35
C LEU A 74 13.66 9.99 3.09
N SER A 75 14.30 9.79 1.94
CA SER A 75 13.59 9.36 0.73
C SER A 75 12.89 8.01 0.92
N THR A 76 13.55 7.05 1.59
CA THR A 76 12.95 5.74 1.89
C THR A 76 11.77 5.83 2.86
N ILE A 77 11.82 6.72 3.86
CA ILE A 77 10.67 6.95 4.75
C ILE A 77 9.48 7.49 3.96
N ILE A 78 9.70 8.51 3.14
CA ILE A 78 8.64 9.19 2.40
C ILE A 78 8.02 8.25 1.34
N GLU A 79 8.87 7.54 0.57
CA GLU A 79 8.41 6.52 -0.38
C GLU A 79 7.62 5.41 0.33
N GLY A 80 8.17 4.87 1.42
CA GLY A 80 7.55 3.79 2.17
C GLY A 80 6.24 4.19 2.83
N GLU A 81 6.15 5.43 3.34
CA GLU A 81 4.95 5.95 3.95
C GLU A 81 3.82 6.03 2.94
N SER A 82 4.03 6.68 1.80
CA SER A 82 3.02 6.77 0.75
C SER A 82 2.56 5.40 0.24
N LEU A 83 3.50 4.46 0.03
CA LEU A 83 3.16 3.09 -0.40
C LEU A 83 2.25 2.36 0.61
N LEU A 84 2.54 2.45 1.90
CA LEU A 84 1.69 1.83 2.93
C LEU A 84 0.41 2.65 3.18
N ASN A 85 0.48 3.97 3.00
CA ASN A 85 -0.64 4.90 3.17
C ASN A 85 -1.77 4.56 2.19
N ASP A 86 -1.47 4.32 0.92
CA ASP A 86 -2.45 3.89 -0.09
C ASP A 86 -3.17 2.59 0.31
N GLY A 87 -2.39 1.61 0.78
CA GLY A 87 -2.92 0.34 1.26
C GLY A 87 -3.80 0.48 2.50
N MET A 88 -3.51 1.43 3.38
CA MET A 88 -4.29 1.70 4.58
C MET A 88 -5.53 2.57 4.28
N ALA A 89 -5.43 3.51 3.35
CA ALA A 89 -6.53 4.39 2.94
C ALA A 89 -7.69 3.59 2.38
N ILE A 90 -7.43 2.59 1.52
CA ILE A 90 -8.48 1.71 1.00
C ILE A 90 -9.12 0.85 2.11
N VAL A 91 -8.36 0.47 3.15
CA VAL A 91 -8.89 -0.27 4.31
C VAL A 91 -9.82 0.62 5.13
N LEU A 92 -9.42 1.86 5.44
CA LEU A 92 -10.26 2.83 6.12
C LEU A 92 -11.52 3.15 5.31
N TYR A 93 -11.38 3.34 3.99
CA TYR A 93 -12.50 3.54 3.07
C TYR A 93 -13.53 2.41 3.21
N LYS A 94 -13.10 1.16 3.13
CA LYS A 94 -14.01 0.01 3.26
C LYS A 94 -14.68 -0.05 4.62
N ILE A 95 -13.95 0.25 5.70
CA ILE A 95 -14.52 0.27 7.05
C ILE A 95 -15.63 1.32 7.14
N PHE A 96 -15.36 2.56 6.74
CA PHE A 96 -16.35 3.63 6.82
C PHE A 96 -17.50 3.43 5.83
N PHE A 97 -17.25 2.84 4.66
CA PHE A 97 -18.29 2.49 3.70
C PHE A 97 -19.26 1.46 4.28
N ASN A 98 -18.74 0.40 4.90
CA ASN A 98 -19.59 -0.62 5.52
C ASN A 98 -20.36 -0.08 6.74
N LEU A 99 -19.75 0.83 7.51
CA LEU A 99 -20.44 1.54 8.60
C LEU A 99 -21.55 2.47 8.12
N ALA A 100 -21.32 3.18 7.02
CA ALA A 100 -22.29 4.13 6.47
C ALA A 100 -23.46 3.43 5.79
N PHE A 101 -23.22 2.33 5.06
CA PHE A 101 -24.20 1.77 4.13
C PHE A 101 -24.60 0.32 4.38
N SER A 102 -23.79 -0.47 5.10
CA SER A 102 -23.95 -1.94 5.17
C SER A 102 -24.30 -2.47 6.56
N SER A 103 -24.60 -1.59 7.52
CA SER A 103 -25.08 -1.95 8.87
C SER A 103 -24.13 -2.86 9.68
N MET A 104 -22.82 -2.81 9.45
CA MET A 104 -21.85 -3.59 10.22
C MET A 104 -21.76 -3.11 11.68
N THR A 105 -21.62 -4.05 12.61
CA THR A 105 -21.51 -3.74 14.05
C THR A 105 -20.06 -3.38 14.40
N ALA A 106 -19.84 -2.51 15.39
CA ALA A 106 -18.51 -2.11 15.85
C ALA A 106 -17.58 -3.30 16.19
N THR A 107 -18.14 -4.40 16.70
CA THR A 107 -17.41 -5.64 17.01
C THR A 107 -16.89 -6.34 15.76
N GLU A 108 -17.66 -6.34 14.68
CA GLU A 108 -17.28 -6.97 13.40
C GLU A 108 -16.12 -6.21 12.76
N ILE A 109 -16.08 -4.88 12.95
CA ILE A 109 -15.02 -4.00 12.45
C ILE A 109 -13.70 -4.23 13.18
N GLY A 110 -13.77 -4.41 14.51
CA GLY A 110 -12.59 -4.70 15.33
C GLY A 110 -11.87 -5.98 14.89
N LEU A 111 -12.60 -6.94 14.32
CA LEU A 111 -12.05 -8.17 13.73
C LEU A 111 -11.70 -8.01 12.24
N TYR A 112 -12.47 -7.20 11.51
CA TYR A 112 -12.27 -6.95 10.09
C TYR A 112 -10.93 -6.25 9.82
N PHE A 113 -10.62 -5.18 10.56
CA PHE A 113 -9.41 -4.40 10.38
C PHE A 113 -8.11 -5.25 10.43
N PRO A 114 -7.81 -5.98 11.53
CA PRO A 114 -6.61 -6.79 11.61
C PRO A 114 -6.60 -7.92 10.58
N ARG A 115 -7.76 -8.52 10.27
CA ARG A 115 -7.86 -9.55 9.23
C ARG A 115 -7.43 -9.02 7.87
N VAL A 116 -7.95 -7.86 7.47
CA VAL A 116 -7.69 -7.27 6.16
C VAL A 116 -6.25 -6.78 6.04
N ALA A 117 -5.75 -6.11 7.07
CA ALA A 117 -4.39 -5.55 7.10
C ALA A 117 -3.32 -6.65 7.22
N LEU A 118 -3.41 -7.51 8.25
CA LEU A 118 -2.41 -8.56 8.47
C LEU A 118 -2.54 -9.66 7.42
N GLY A 119 -3.76 -9.99 6.99
CA GLY A 119 -3.98 -10.94 5.91
C GLY A 119 -3.33 -10.49 4.62
N GLY A 120 -3.52 -9.22 4.23
CA GLY A 120 -2.84 -8.60 3.08
C GLY A 120 -1.32 -8.69 3.22
N PHE A 121 -0.80 -8.33 4.39
CA PHE A 121 0.64 -8.36 4.67
C PHE A 121 1.25 -9.77 4.48
N PHE A 122 0.71 -10.78 5.15
CA PHE A 122 1.25 -12.14 5.09
C PHE A 122 1.04 -12.79 3.72
N PHE A 123 -0.13 -12.59 3.11
CA PHE A 123 -0.40 -13.13 1.78
C PHE A 123 0.53 -12.54 0.73
N GLY A 124 0.78 -11.24 0.77
CA GLY A 124 1.71 -10.58 -0.13
C GLY A 124 3.15 -11.09 -0.02
N LEU A 125 3.64 -11.33 1.20
CA LEU A 125 4.96 -11.95 1.42
C LEU A 125 5.04 -13.36 0.81
N VAL A 126 4.01 -14.19 0.99
CA VAL A 126 3.95 -15.53 0.41
C VAL A 126 3.90 -15.46 -1.12
N ALA A 127 3.04 -14.61 -1.67
CA ALA A 127 2.91 -14.43 -3.11
C ALA A 127 4.20 -13.89 -3.75
N GLY A 128 4.88 -12.95 -3.10
CA GLY A 128 6.18 -12.45 -3.50
C GLY A 128 7.24 -13.56 -3.51
N ARG A 129 7.28 -14.41 -2.48
CA ARG A 129 8.21 -15.55 -2.43
C ARG A 129 7.97 -16.55 -3.56
N VAL A 130 6.71 -16.85 -3.87
CA VAL A 130 6.32 -17.72 -5.00
C VAL A 130 6.72 -17.09 -6.33
N THR A 131 6.50 -15.78 -6.48
CA THR A 131 6.87 -15.05 -7.71
C THR A 131 8.37 -15.09 -7.93
N VAL A 132 9.18 -14.84 -6.89
CA VAL A 132 10.64 -14.92 -6.98
C VAL A 132 11.09 -16.34 -7.31
N PHE A 133 10.46 -17.36 -6.73
CA PHE A 133 10.76 -18.75 -7.09
C PHE A 133 10.55 -18.99 -8.59
N TRP A 134 9.47 -18.49 -9.20
CA TRP A 134 9.27 -18.62 -10.65
C TRP A 134 10.30 -17.82 -11.45
N LEU A 135 10.62 -16.59 -11.06
CA LEU A 135 11.62 -15.76 -11.74
C LEU A 135 13.01 -16.41 -11.74
N GLN A 136 13.38 -17.11 -10.65
CA GLN A 136 14.66 -17.85 -10.56
C GLN A 136 14.80 -18.99 -11.59
N HIS A 137 13.70 -19.46 -12.17
CA HIS A 137 13.69 -20.54 -13.17
C HIS A 137 13.64 -20.01 -14.62
N VAL A 138 13.58 -18.70 -14.81
CA VAL A 138 13.58 -18.03 -16.12
C VAL A 138 15.00 -17.54 -16.41
N PHE A 139 15.50 -17.80 -17.62
CA PHE A 139 16.86 -17.43 -18.01
C PHE A 139 16.83 -16.52 -19.24
N ASN A 140 17.30 -15.28 -19.06
CA ASN A 140 17.55 -14.30 -20.12
C ASN A 140 16.35 -14.02 -21.06
N ASP A 141 15.13 -14.02 -20.51
CA ASP A 141 13.91 -13.70 -21.24
C ASP A 141 13.12 -12.60 -20.52
N ALA A 142 13.36 -11.37 -20.96
CA ALA A 142 12.71 -10.18 -20.43
C ALA A 142 11.18 -10.22 -20.58
N LEU A 143 10.66 -10.79 -21.67
CA LEU A 143 9.20 -10.85 -21.88
C LEU A 143 8.55 -11.78 -20.85
N VAL A 144 9.19 -12.91 -20.55
CA VAL A 144 8.69 -13.84 -19.54
C VAL A 144 8.80 -13.24 -18.13
N GLU A 145 9.92 -12.60 -17.79
CA GLU A 145 10.09 -11.92 -16.49
C GLU A 145 9.02 -10.83 -16.27
N ILE A 146 8.78 -9.98 -17.28
CA ILE A 146 7.75 -8.94 -17.24
C ILE A 146 6.36 -9.58 -17.10
N THR A 147 6.07 -10.63 -17.88
CA THR A 147 4.78 -11.31 -17.85
C THR A 147 4.50 -11.94 -16.49
N ILE A 148 5.47 -12.63 -15.89
CA ILE A 148 5.35 -13.23 -14.55
C ILE A 148 5.11 -12.14 -13.50
N THR A 149 5.87 -11.05 -13.56
CA THR A 149 5.76 -9.95 -12.59
C THR A 149 4.38 -9.28 -12.67
N LEU A 150 3.90 -8.97 -13.88
CA LEU A 150 2.57 -8.41 -14.09
C LEU A 150 1.47 -9.39 -13.67
N ALA A 151 1.53 -10.64 -14.13
CA ALA A 151 0.54 -11.66 -13.80
C ALA A 151 0.45 -11.87 -12.29
N SER A 152 1.59 -11.98 -11.61
CA SER A 152 1.64 -12.19 -10.16
C SER A 152 1.10 -10.99 -9.39
N THR A 153 1.35 -9.76 -9.87
CA THR A 153 0.77 -8.54 -9.29
C THR A 153 -0.76 -8.55 -9.36
N TYR A 154 -1.33 -8.79 -10.54
CA TYR A 154 -2.79 -8.85 -10.70
C TYR A 154 -3.43 -10.02 -9.96
N LEU A 155 -2.82 -11.20 -9.99
CA LEU A 155 -3.31 -12.38 -9.26
C LEU A 155 -3.30 -12.13 -7.75
N THR A 156 -2.23 -11.53 -7.23
CA THR A 156 -2.14 -11.21 -5.80
C THR A 156 -3.20 -10.19 -5.40
N PHE A 157 -3.44 -9.17 -6.22
CA PHE A 157 -4.52 -8.23 -5.97
C PHE A 157 -5.90 -8.92 -5.93
N TYR A 158 -6.28 -9.61 -7.00
CA TYR A 158 -7.61 -10.20 -7.14
C TYR A 158 -7.86 -11.34 -6.15
N ILE A 159 -6.88 -12.21 -5.90
CA ILE A 159 -7.02 -13.28 -4.91
C ILE A 159 -7.14 -12.67 -3.51
N GLY A 160 -6.36 -11.64 -3.20
CA GLY A 160 -6.44 -10.94 -1.93
C GLY A 160 -7.83 -10.32 -1.72
N GLU A 161 -8.29 -9.53 -2.69
CA GLU A 161 -9.55 -8.80 -2.63
C GLU A 161 -10.78 -9.71 -2.64
N GLU A 162 -10.95 -10.48 -3.72
CA GLU A 162 -12.22 -11.15 -4.02
C GLU A 162 -12.33 -12.52 -3.35
N VAL A 163 -11.21 -13.24 -3.19
CA VAL A 163 -11.23 -14.62 -2.71
C VAL A 163 -10.99 -14.70 -1.20
N LEU A 164 -10.00 -13.96 -0.70
CA LEU A 164 -9.58 -14.03 0.70
C LEU A 164 -10.26 -12.96 1.58
N GLY A 165 -10.79 -11.89 0.97
CA GLY A 165 -11.39 -10.77 1.67
C GLY A 165 -10.37 -10.00 2.52
N ILE A 166 -9.16 -9.82 1.99
CA ILE A 166 -8.05 -9.08 2.59
C ILE A 166 -7.68 -7.90 1.69
N SER A 167 -6.78 -7.00 2.14
CA SER A 167 -6.39 -5.86 1.30
C SER A 167 -5.46 -6.34 0.19
N GLY A 168 -5.97 -6.38 -1.04
CA GLY A 168 -5.16 -6.72 -2.22
C GLY A 168 -4.08 -5.67 -2.49
N VAL A 169 -4.34 -4.40 -2.15
CA VAL A 169 -3.34 -3.31 -2.28
C VAL A 169 -2.15 -3.57 -1.35
N ILE A 170 -2.40 -3.85 -0.06
CA ILE A 170 -1.32 -4.20 0.89
C ILE A 170 -0.58 -5.46 0.44
N ALA A 171 -1.31 -6.47 -0.08
CA ALA A 171 -0.69 -7.69 -0.57
C ALA A 171 0.25 -7.43 -1.75
N VAL A 172 -0.15 -6.59 -2.71
CA VAL A 172 0.71 -6.19 -3.83
C VAL A 172 1.92 -5.38 -3.37
N VAL A 173 1.77 -4.47 -2.42
CA VAL A 173 2.89 -3.71 -1.85
C VAL A 173 3.91 -4.65 -1.22
N MET A 174 3.46 -5.63 -0.41
CA MET A 174 4.37 -6.60 0.20
C MET A 174 5.00 -7.55 -0.82
N LEU A 175 4.27 -7.95 -1.87
CA LEU A 175 4.83 -8.70 -2.99
C LEU A 175 5.96 -7.91 -3.67
N GLY A 176 5.76 -6.62 -3.92
CA GLY A 176 6.77 -5.75 -4.55
C GLY A 176 8.01 -5.60 -3.68
N ILE A 177 7.84 -5.44 -2.36
CA ILE A 177 8.94 -5.38 -1.40
C ILE A 177 9.73 -6.70 -1.39
N GLU A 178 9.05 -7.84 -1.37
CA GLU A 178 9.68 -9.17 -1.34
C GLU A 178 10.47 -9.45 -2.64
N ILE A 179 9.91 -9.12 -3.80
CA ILE A 179 10.61 -9.23 -5.10
C ILE A 179 11.85 -8.33 -5.11
N ASN A 180 11.73 -7.08 -4.66
CA ASN A 180 12.84 -6.14 -4.58
C ASN A 180 13.92 -6.58 -3.57
N SER A 181 13.52 -7.24 -2.48
CA SER A 181 14.48 -7.77 -1.48
C SER A 181 15.37 -8.86 -2.06
N LEU A 182 14.88 -9.60 -3.05
CA LEU A 182 15.55 -10.75 -3.67
C LEU A 182 16.13 -10.38 -5.04
N LYS A 183 16.58 -9.11 -5.17
CA LYS A 183 17.21 -8.43 -6.32
C LYS A 183 18.20 -9.23 -7.16
N THR A 184 18.78 -10.31 -6.63
CA THR A 184 19.75 -11.18 -7.32
C THR A 184 19.14 -12.13 -8.36
N SER A 185 17.83 -12.04 -8.65
CA SER A 185 17.13 -12.95 -9.57
C SER A 185 16.63 -12.30 -10.87
N ILE A 186 16.84 -11.00 -11.07
CA ILE A 186 16.41 -10.29 -12.29
C ILE A 186 17.63 -10.11 -13.19
N SER A 187 17.49 -10.39 -14.48
CA SER A 187 18.61 -10.30 -15.42
C SER A 187 19.10 -8.84 -15.55
N PRO A 188 20.42 -8.58 -15.50
CA PRO A 188 20.97 -7.21 -15.54
C PRO A 188 20.59 -6.41 -16.78
N GLU A 189 20.25 -7.10 -17.87
CA GLU A 189 19.87 -6.52 -19.16
C GLU A 189 18.49 -5.80 -19.10
N VAL A 190 17.61 -6.20 -18.18
CA VAL A 190 16.29 -5.58 -17.95
C VAL A 190 16.38 -4.32 -17.08
N GLU A 191 17.35 -4.26 -16.16
CA GLU A 191 17.56 -3.12 -15.25
C GLU A 191 17.90 -1.83 -16.01
N VAL A 192 18.59 -1.94 -17.15
CA VAL A 192 18.98 -0.80 -18.01
C VAL A 192 17.77 -0.17 -18.72
N PHE A 193 16.69 -0.91 -18.96
CA PHE A 193 15.48 -0.40 -19.61
C PHE A 193 14.51 0.30 -18.66
N LEU A 194 14.58 0.01 -17.36
CA LEU A 194 13.72 0.64 -16.34
C LEU A 194 14.28 1.97 -15.81
N HIS A 195 15.57 2.23 -16.02
CA HIS A 195 16.26 3.44 -15.56
C HIS A 195 16.60 4.44 -16.68
N ARG A 196 15.95 4.32 -17.84
CA ARG A 196 15.98 5.34 -18.91
C ARG A 196 14.67 6.09 -19.00
#